data_AF-A0A699HY39-F1
#
_entry.id   AF-A0A699HY39-F1
#
_cell.length_a   1.000
_cell.length_b   1.000
_cell.length_c   1.000
_cell.angle_alpha   90.00
_cell.angle_beta   90.00
_cell.angle_gamma   90.00
#
_symmetry.space_group_name_H-M   'P 1'
#
loop_
_entity.id
_entity.type
_entity.pdbx_description
1 polymer ?
#
loop_
_entity_poly.entity_id
_entity_poly.type
_entity_poly.pdbx_seq_one_letter_code
_entity_poly.pdbx_strand_id
1 'polypeptide(L)'
;MWADELYKFSDETLKKVQDELYHRILDFRLGYNKEMSRKKWTAIDKKRSELMVKIIDKHMRERRIIRNLEQMVGSWELKMDYKLMTRTV
;
A
#
# COMPACT_ATOMS: atom_id res chain seq x y z
N MET A 1 -4.78 -8.97 13.40
CA MET A 1 -5.64 -9.77 12.51
C MET A 1 -6.39 -8.91 11.46
N TRP A 2 -5.79 -7.82 10.97
CA TRP A 2 -6.29 -7.05 9.80
C TRP A 2 -5.18 -6.89 8.74
N ALA A 3 -3.90 -6.91 9.17
CA ALA A 3 -2.74 -6.80 8.29
C ALA A 3 -2.59 -7.99 7.32
N ASP A 4 -2.92 -9.22 7.76
CA ASP A 4 -2.71 -10.43 6.96
C ASP A 4 -3.58 -10.49 5.68
N GLU A 5 -4.70 -9.75 5.66
CA GLU A 5 -5.59 -9.70 4.50
C GLU A 5 -5.22 -8.61 3.49
N LEU A 6 -4.39 -7.62 3.89
CA LEU A 6 -3.98 -6.53 3.00
C LEU A 6 -3.22 -7.03 1.77
N TYR A 7 -2.57 -8.20 1.89
CA TYR A 7 -1.93 -8.92 0.79
C TYR A 7 -2.86 -9.10 -0.43
N LYS A 8 -4.16 -9.30 -0.22
CA LYS A 8 -5.13 -9.59 -1.31
C LYS A 8 -5.48 -8.38 -2.17
N PHE A 9 -5.20 -7.16 -1.70
CA PHE A 9 -5.56 -5.94 -2.41
C PHE A 9 -4.43 -5.44 -3.31
N SER A 10 -4.78 -4.91 -4.49
CA SER A 10 -3.82 -4.26 -5.39
C SER A 10 -3.27 -2.97 -4.79
N ASP A 11 -2.07 -2.56 -5.21
CA ASP A 11 -1.44 -1.31 -4.75
C ASP A 11 -2.31 -0.08 -5.07
N GLU A 12 -3.00 -0.10 -6.21
CA GLU A 12 -3.91 0.99 -6.59
C GLU A 12 -5.13 1.09 -5.66
N THR A 13 -5.67 -0.07 -5.24
CA THR A 13 -6.77 -0.13 -4.27
C THR A 13 -6.30 0.35 -2.90
N LEU A 14 -5.12 -0.12 -2.44
CA LEU A 14 -4.54 0.31 -1.18
C LEU A 14 -4.28 1.81 -1.14
N LYS A 15 -3.85 2.40 -2.26
CA LYS A 15 -3.66 3.84 -2.38
C LYS A 15 -4.98 4.61 -2.27
N LYS A 16 -6.03 4.18 -2.97
CA LYS A 16 -7.37 4.80 -2.86
C LYS A 16 -7.91 4.74 -1.43
N VAL A 17 -7.74 3.60 -0.76
CA VAL A 17 -8.13 3.42 0.65
C VAL A 17 -7.32 4.34 1.57
N GLN A 18 -6.01 4.47 1.34
CA GLN A 18 -5.16 5.38 2.09
C GLN A 18 -5.60 6.84 1.93
N ASP A 19 -5.82 7.29 0.71
CA ASP A 19 -6.24 8.67 0.41
C ASP A 19 -7.59 8.98 1.07
N GLU A 20 -8.56 8.07 0.95
CA GLU A 20 -9.86 8.25 1.58
C GLU A 20 -9.79 8.25 3.11
N LEU A 21 -8.97 7.39 3.72
CA LEU A 21 -8.71 7.42 5.15
C LEU A 21 -8.07 8.74 5.57
N TYR A 22 -7.09 9.23 4.82
CA TYR A 22 -6.41 10.50 5.10
C TYR A 22 -7.39 11.67 5.05
N HIS A 23 -8.24 11.73 4.03
CA HIS A 23 -9.30 12.73 3.91
C HIS A 23 -10.32 12.64 5.05
N ARG A 24 -10.76 11.43 5.43
CA ARG A 24 -11.73 11.25 6.54
C ARG A 24 -11.14 11.58 7.91
N ILE A 25 -9.84 11.32 8.13
CA ILE A 25 -9.13 11.73 9.35
C ILE A 25 -9.08 13.26 9.42
N LEU A 26 -8.76 13.92 8.30
CA LEU A 26 -8.72 15.39 8.21
C LEU A 26 -10.09 16.05 8.36
N ASP A 27 -11.17 15.40 7.92
CA ASP A 27 -12.53 15.98 7.93
C ASP A 27 -13.33 15.71 9.22
N PHE A 28 -12.73 15.03 10.22
CA PHE A 28 -13.24 14.83 11.59
C PHE A 28 -14.65 14.20 11.74
N ARG A 29 -15.31 13.76 10.66
CA ARG A 29 -16.71 13.30 10.66
C ARG A 29 -16.82 11.94 9.99
N LEU A 30 -17.15 10.91 10.79
CA LEU A 30 -17.50 9.60 10.26
C LEU A 30 -19.00 9.56 10.01
N GLY A 31 -19.40 9.41 8.74
CA GLY A 31 -20.72 8.94 8.34
C GLY A 31 -20.53 7.71 7.47
N TYR A 32 -20.74 6.51 8.01
CA TYR A 32 -20.61 5.26 7.24
C TYR A 32 -21.80 5.03 6.30
N ASN A 33 -22.98 5.55 6.66
CA ASN A 33 -24.24 5.43 5.92
C ASN A 33 -25.24 6.52 6.39
N LYS A 34 -26.36 6.68 5.67
CA LYS A 34 -27.36 7.74 5.89
C LYS A 34 -28.02 7.67 7.28
N GLU A 35 -28.04 6.49 7.91
CA GLU A 35 -28.63 6.25 9.22
C GLU A 35 -27.67 6.54 10.39
N MET A 36 -26.35 6.47 10.17
CA MET A 36 -25.37 6.74 11.22
C MET A 36 -25.03 8.24 11.24
N SER A 37 -25.69 8.97 12.14
CA SER A 37 -25.46 10.39 12.41
C SER A 37 -23.95 10.68 12.53
N ARG A 38 -23.44 11.67 11.78
CA ARG A 38 -22.02 12.11 11.81
C ARG A 38 -21.50 12.18 13.23
N LYS A 39 -20.80 11.14 13.67
CA LYS A 39 -20.22 11.10 15.01
C LYS A 39 -18.85 11.75 14.92
N LYS A 40 -18.58 12.68 15.84
CA LYS A 40 -17.26 13.31 15.97
C LYS A 40 -16.30 12.20 16.42
N TRP A 41 -15.19 12.03 15.70
CA TRP A 41 -14.20 11.00 16.01
C TRP A 41 -13.68 11.16 17.45
N THR A 42 -13.61 10.06 18.19
CA THR A 42 -12.92 10.04 19.48
C THR A 42 -11.40 10.03 19.27
N ALA A 43 -10.64 10.35 20.31
CA ALA A 43 -9.17 10.25 20.26
C ALA A 43 -8.70 8.82 19.92
N ILE A 44 -9.47 7.81 20.34
CA ILE A 44 -9.17 6.39 20.06
C ILE A 44 -9.37 6.10 18.58
N ASP A 45 -10.46 6.57 17.98
CA ASP A 45 -10.74 6.36 16.54
C ASP A 45 -9.60 6.93 15.70
N LYS A 46 -9.16 8.16 16.01
CA LYS A 46 -8.07 8.81 15.27
C LYS A 46 -6.78 8.03 15.36
N LYS A 47 -6.40 7.63 16.58
CA LYS A 47 -5.20 6.84 16.81
C LYS A 47 -5.25 5.50 16.08
N ARG A 48 -6.43 4.88 15.99
CA ARG A 48 -6.64 3.64 15.23
C ARG A 48 -6.47 3.86 13.73
N SER A 49 -7.02 4.95 13.18
CA SER A 49 -6.88 5.21 11.75
C SER A 49 -5.49 5.69 11.34
N GLU A 50 -4.79 6.46 12.18
CA GLU A 50 -3.37 6.75 12.01
C GLU A 50 -2.54 5.46 11.97
N LEU A 51 -2.86 4.50 12.86
CA LEU A 51 -2.21 3.19 12.86
C LEU A 51 -2.49 2.42 11.56
N MET A 52 -3.74 2.45 11.07
CA MET A 52 -4.11 1.78 9.82
C MET A 52 -3.37 2.37 8.62
N VAL A 53 -3.31 3.71 8.50
CA VAL A 53 -2.54 4.39 7.45
C VAL A 53 -1.07 3.97 7.51
N LYS A 54 -0.47 3.95 8.72
CA LYS A 54 0.92 3.54 8.91
C LYS A 54 1.18 2.09 8.48
N ILE A 55 0.24 1.18 8.74
CA ILE A 55 0.35 -0.22 8.31
C ILE A 55 0.28 -0.33 6.78
N ILE A 56 -0.65 0.39 6.14
CA ILE A 56 -0.78 0.41 4.68
C ILE A 56 0.49 0.98 4.02
N ASP A 57 1.01 2.09 4.54
CA ASP A 57 2.27 2.70 4.07
C ASP A 57 3.45 1.74 4.13
N LYS A 58 3.57 1.01 5.27
CA LYS A 58 4.62 0.02 5.46
C LYS A 58 4.53 -1.09 4.40
N HIS A 59 3.34 -1.66 4.20
CA HIS A 59 3.14 -2.72 3.21
C HIS A 59 3.40 -2.24 1.79
N MET A 60 2.91 -1.06 1.42
CA MET A 60 3.16 -0.46 0.09
C MET A 60 4.65 -0.25 -0.16
N ARG A 61 5.40 0.19 0.85
CA ARG A 61 6.85 0.36 0.76
C ARG A 61 7.57 -0.97 0.56
N GLU A 62 7.22 -2.00 1.34
CA GLU A 62 7.79 -3.34 1.21
C GLU A 62 7.56 -3.92 -0.18
N ARG A 63 6.33 -3.84 -0.70
CA ARG A 63 6.01 -4.29 -2.07
C ARG A 63 6.81 -3.55 -3.13
N ARG A 64 6.96 -2.23 -2.98
CA ARG A 64 7.75 -1.42 -3.92
C ARG A 64 9.22 -1.83 -3.91
N ILE A 65 9.77 -2.16 -2.75
CA ILE A 65 11.14 -2.66 -2.61
C ILE A 65 11.28 -4.01 -3.33
N ILE A 66 10.37 -4.96 -3.07
CA ILE A 66 10.38 -6.29 -3.72
C ILE A 66 10.32 -6.15 -5.25
N ARG A 67 9.38 -5.35 -5.77
CA ARG A 67 9.25 -5.15 -7.22
C ARG A 67 10.49 -4.54 -7.86
N ASN A 68 11.13 -3.59 -7.18
CA ASN A 68 12.38 -2.99 -7.67
C ASN A 68 13.53 -4.02 -7.67
N LEU A 69 13.58 -4.89 -6.66
CA LEU A 69 14.57 -5.98 -6.60
C LEU A 69 14.33 -7.01 -7.71
N GLU A 70 13.09 -7.43 -7.94
CA GLU A 70 12.73 -8.32 -9.04
C GLU A 70 13.11 -7.73 -10.40
N GLN A 71 12.84 -6.44 -10.62
CA GLN A 71 13.25 -5.73 -11.84
C GLN A 71 14.77 -5.67 -12.01
N MET A 72 15.51 -5.46 -10.91
CA MET A 72 16.97 -5.54 -10.95
C MET A 72 17.41 -6.95 -11.34
N VAL A 73 16.97 -7.99 -10.64
CA VAL A 73 17.38 -9.38 -10.93
C VAL A 73 17.08 -9.76 -12.38
N GLY A 74 15.87 -9.49 -12.89
CA GLY A 74 15.52 -9.78 -14.28
C GLY A 74 16.35 -8.98 -15.30
N SER A 75 16.70 -7.73 -14.99
CA SER A 75 17.61 -6.95 -15.85
C SER A 75 19.03 -7.51 -15.88
N TRP A 76 19.47 -8.12 -14.78
CA TRP A 76 20.77 -8.76 -14.69
C TRP A 76 20.82 -10.07 -15.46
N GLU A 77 19.75 -10.88 -15.41
CA GLU A 77 19.59 -12.08 -16.24
C GLU A 77 19.67 -11.73 -17.74
N LEU A 78 18.88 -10.76 -18.20
CA LEU A 78 18.92 -10.26 -19.60
C LEU A 78 20.32 -9.79 -20.01
N LYS A 79 21.04 -9.10 -19.12
CA LYS A 79 22.40 -8.63 -19.37
C LYS A 79 23.41 -9.78 -19.47
N MET A 80 23.25 -10.84 -18.68
CA MET A 80 24.11 -12.02 -18.76
C MET A 80 23.84 -12.81 -20.04
N ASP A 81 22.57 -13.02 -20.40
CA ASP A 81 22.19 -13.71 -21.64
C ASP A 81 22.75 -12.99 -22.87
N TYR A 82 22.63 -11.66 -22.92
CA TYR A 82 23.24 -10.86 -23.99
C TYR A 82 24.77 -11.04 -24.06
N LYS A 83 25.47 -11.00 -22.91
CA LYS A 83 26.91 -11.25 -22.86
C LYS A 83 27.30 -12.64 -23.35
N LEU A 84 26.49 -13.66 -23.05
CA LEU A 84 26.73 -15.02 -23.54
C LEU A 84 26.55 -15.09 -25.06
N MET A 85 25.47 -14.52 -25.61
CA MET A 85 25.22 -14.50 -27.06
C MET A 85 26.35 -13.79 -27.83
N THR A 86 26.87 -12.67 -27.33
CA THR A 86 27.97 -11.92 -27.99
C THR A 86 29.33 -12.61 -27.94
N ARG A 87 29.51 -13.66 -27.14
CA ARG A 87 30.76 -14.44 -27.06
C ARG A 87 30.76 -15.66 -27.99
N THR A 88 29.61 -16.04 -28.52
CA THR A 88 29.45 -17.22 -29.39
C THR A 88 29.54 -16.86 -30.88
N VAL A 89 29.73 -15.57 -31.22
CA VAL A 89 30.03 -15.06 -32.56
C VAL A 89 31.50 -14.64 -32.61
#